data_AF-A0A7C1K631-F1
#
_entry.id   AF-A0A7C1K631-F1
#
_cell.length_a   1.000
_cell.length_b   1.000
_cell.length_c   1.000
_cell.angle_alpha   90.00
_cell.angle_beta   90.00
_cell.angle_gamma   90.00
#
_symmetry.space_group_name_H-M   'P 1'
#
loop_
_entity.id
_entity.type
_entity.pdbx_description
1 polymer ?
#
loop_
_entity_poly.entity_id
_entity_poly.type
_entity_poly.pdbx_seq_one_letter_code
_entity_poly.pdbx_strand_id
1 'polypeptide(L)'
;MATIGYFEGTDPLVLTRLVLSGIETLPVSNGYDNHGRYVMHLTRHDNITAVVGYLHKVMPAAGVPLGPRDFITACRTQGIPLVLIVPREAHETARELLGDVAEWVALVDPGDVFDQLLALAR
;
A
#
# COMPACT_ATOMS: atom_id res chain seq x y z
N MET A 1 -14.89 -12.08 2.65
CA MET A 1 -14.38 -11.75 1.29
C MET A 1 -13.10 -10.97 1.50
N ALA A 2 -12.04 -11.22 0.73
CA ALA A 2 -10.80 -10.46 0.91
C ALA A 2 -11.02 -9.02 0.43
N THR A 3 -10.45 -8.04 1.14
CA THR A 3 -10.49 -6.62 0.76
C THR A 3 -9.07 -6.11 0.59
N ILE A 4 -8.78 -5.45 -0.54
CA ILE A 4 -7.51 -4.75 -0.76
C ILE A 4 -7.74 -3.25 -0.56
N GLY A 5 -7.03 -2.69 0.42
CA GLY A 5 -6.92 -1.25 0.58
C GLY A 5 -6.00 -0.68 -0.49
N TYR A 6 -6.35 0.43 -1.13
CA TYR A 6 -5.48 1.06 -2.13
C TYR A 6 -5.33 2.55 -1.87
N PHE A 7 -4.10 3.06 -1.97
CA PHE A 7 -3.87 4.49 -2.05
C PHE A 7 -4.28 5.01 -3.45
N GLU A 8 -4.73 6.25 -3.49
CA GLU A 8 -5.08 6.94 -4.73
C GLU A 8 -3.94 6.85 -5.78
N GLY A 9 -4.26 6.85 -7.07
CA GLY A 9 -3.25 6.71 -8.13
C GLY A 9 -2.76 5.28 -8.37
N THR A 10 -3.21 4.29 -7.60
CA THR A 10 -3.04 2.86 -7.96
C THR A 10 -3.67 2.57 -9.32
N ASP A 11 -3.00 1.77 -10.15
CA ASP A 11 -3.45 1.46 -11.52
C ASP A 11 -4.91 0.95 -11.53
N PRO A 12 -5.84 1.66 -12.22
CA PRO A 12 -7.25 1.28 -12.26
C PRO A 12 -7.49 -0.09 -12.90
N LEU A 13 -6.60 -0.57 -13.79
CA LEU A 13 -6.71 -1.91 -14.37
C LEU A 13 -6.41 -2.99 -13.34
N VAL A 14 -5.46 -2.78 -12.43
CA VAL A 14 -5.21 -3.69 -11.30
C VAL A 14 -6.45 -3.78 -10.42
N LEU A 15 -7.02 -2.63 -10.04
CA LEU A 15 -8.24 -2.56 -9.21
C LEU A 15 -9.42 -3.26 -9.89
N THR A 16 -9.60 -3.03 -11.20
CA THR A 16 -10.64 -3.69 -12.00
C THR A 16 -10.48 -5.21 -12.00
N ARG A 17 -9.25 -5.71 -12.18
CA ARG A 17 -8.97 -7.15 -12.18
C ARG A 17 -9.20 -7.80 -10.82
N LEU A 18 -8.94 -7.10 -9.71
CA LEU A 18 -9.23 -7.58 -8.36
C LEU A 18 -10.74 -7.80 -8.18
N VAL A 19 -11.56 -6.81 -8.57
CA VAL A 19 -13.02 -6.91 -8.50
C VAL A 19 -13.54 -8.06 -9.36
N LEU A 20 -13.03 -8.21 -10.59
CA LEU A 20 -13.37 -9.35 -11.46
C LEU A 20 -12.98 -10.71 -10.86
N SER A 21 -12.01 -10.73 -9.95
CA SER A 21 -11.56 -11.93 -9.23
C SER A 21 -12.32 -12.18 -7.93
N GLY A 22 -13.36 -11.38 -7.63
CA GLY A 22 -14.15 -11.50 -6.40
C GLY A 22 -13.46 -10.92 -5.16
N ILE A 23 -12.51 -9.99 -5.35
CA ILE A 23 -11.81 -9.29 -4.28
C ILE A 23 -12.35 -7.87 -4.18
N GLU A 24 -12.73 -7.45 -2.97
CA GLU A 24 -13.22 -6.09 -2.72
C GLU A 24 -12.04 -5.10 -2.73
N THR A 25 -12.31 -3.86 -3.10
CA THR A 25 -11.31 -2.78 -3.06
C THR A 25 -11.82 -1.64 -2.18
N LEU A 26 -10.95 -1.06 -1.37
CA LEU A 26 -11.28 0.03 -0.46
C LEU A 26 -10.27 1.18 -0.61
N PRO A 27 -10.70 2.41 -0.93
CA PRO A 27 -9.77 3.54 -0.97
C PRO A 27 -9.24 3.85 0.43
N VAL A 28 -7.93 4.02 0.53
CA VAL A 28 -7.19 4.37 1.74
C VAL A 28 -6.47 5.69 1.50
N SER A 29 -6.61 6.63 2.42
CA SER A 29 -5.92 7.92 2.36
C SER A 29 -4.65 7.90 3.20
N ASN A 30 -3.60 8.55 2.69
CA ASN A 30 -2.42 8.89 3.47
C ASN A 30 -2.61 10.17 4.31
N GLY A 31 -3.79 10.78 4.29
CA GLY A 31 -4.12 12.00 5.03
C GLY A 31 -3.84 13.32 4.28
N TYR A 32 -3.16 13.28 3.13
CA TYR A 32 -2.92 14.48 2.30
C TYR A 32 -3.91 14.62 1.16
N ASP A 33 -4.19 13.51 0.46
CA ASP A 33 -5.15 13.49 -0.65
C ASP A 33 -6.61 13.41 -0.18
N ASN A 34 -6.83 13.14 1.11
CA ASN A 34 -8.13 12.93 1.76
C ASN A 34 -9.06 11.99 0.97
N HIS A 35 -8.49 11.01 0.27
CA HIS A 35 -9.22 10.09 -0.58
C HIS A 35 -9.40 8.73 0.09
N GLY A 36 -10.58 8.50 0.68
CA GLY A 36 -10.92 7.23 1.35
C GLY A 36 -10.64 7.23 2.85
N ARG A 37 -10.49 6.04 3.42
CA ARG A 37 -10.31 5.88 4.86
C ARG A 37 -8.88 6.19 5.27
N TYR A 38 -8.70 7.03 6.28
CA TYR A 38 -7.36 7.40 6.74
C TYR A 38 -6.58 6.17 7.26
N VAL A 39 -5.37 5.96 6.76
CA VAL A 39 -4.55 4.78 7.06
C VAL A 39 -4.27 4.58 8.55
N MET A 40 -4.13 5.68 9.31
CA MET A 40 -3.91 5.61 10.78
C MET A 40 -5.17 5.15 11.53
N HIS A 41 -6.34 5.18 10.90
CA HIS A 41 -7.62 4.74 11.48
C HIS A 41 -8.05 3.35 10.97
N LEU A 42 -7.14 2.63 10.31
CA LEU A 42 -7.37 1.23 9.97
C LEU A 42 -7.31 0.37 11.23
N THR A 43 -8.21 -0.59 11.27
CA THR A 43 -8.41 -1.54 12.35
C THR A 43 -8.62 -2.93 11.76
N ARG A 44 -8.44 -3.97 12.58
CA ARG A 44 -8.76 -5.35 12.17
C ARG A 44 -10.21 -5.54 11.73
N HIS A 45 -11.15 -4.72 12.22
CA HIS A 45 -12.56 -4.80 11.84
C HIS A 45 -12.82 -4.38 10.39
N ASP A 46 -11.86 -3.71 9.76
CA ASP A 46 -11.99 -3.27 8.37
C ASP A 46 -11.75 -4.42 7.38
N ASN A 47 -11.34 -5.60 7.86
CA ASN A 47 -11.12 -6.82 7.07
C ASN A 47 -10.21 -6.61 5.85
N ILE A 48 -9.29 -5.64 5.92
CA ILE A 48 -8.32 -5.36 4.87
C ILE A 48 -7.22 -6.42 4.93
N THR A 49 -7.06 -7.14 3.82
CA THR A 49 -6.07 -8.21 3.65
C THR A 49 -4.69 -7.66 3.33
N ALA A 50 -4.60 -6.58 2.56
CA ALA A 50 -3.36 -5.84 2.30
C ALA A 50 -3.68 -4.41 1.88
N VAL A 51 -2.71 -3.51 2.04
CA VAL A 51 -2.75 -2.15 1.48
C VAL A 51 -1.73 -2.06 0.33
N VAL A 52 -2.11 -1.43 -0.77
CA VAL A 52 -1.22 -1.20 -1.92
C VAL A 52 -1.15 0.28 -2.29
N GLY A 53 0.01 0.72 -2.75
CA GLY A 53 0.16 2.00 -3.46
C GLY A 53 1.57 2.20 -3.96
N TYR A 54 1.79 3.26 -4.75
CA TYR A 54 3.14 3.61 -5.19
C TYR A 54 3.98 4.15 -4.04
N LEU A 55 5.31 3.97 -4.11
CA LEU A 55 6.26 4.44 -3.09
C LEU A 55 6.01 5.90 -2.66
N HIS A 56 5.73 6.79 -3.61
CA HIS A 56 5.51 8.22 -3.33
C HIS A 56 4.34 8.49 -2.36
N LYS A 57 3.41 7.55 -2.14
CA LYS A 57 2.29 7.72 -1.20
C LYS A 57 2.70 7.63 0.26
N VAL A 58 3.82 6.99 0.55
CA VAL A 58 4.41 6.93 1.90
C VAL A 58 5.62 7.85 2.05
N MET A 59 6.04 8.52 0.98
CA MET A 59 7.11 9.51 1.05
C MET A 59 6.51 10.89 1.35
N PRO A 60 6.98 11.58 2.39
CA PRO A 60 6.48 12.92 2.69
C PRO A 60 6.96 13.95 1.66
N ALA A 61 6.11 14.93 1.39
CA ALA A 61 6.53 16.15 0.69
C ALA A 61 7.52 16.94 1.58
N ALA A 62 8.38 17.75 0.97
CA ALA A 62 9.32 18.59 1.73
C ALA A 62 8.57 19.48 2.73
N GLY A 63 9.03 19.51 3.98
CA GLY A 63 8.44 20.31 5.06
C GLY A 63 7.29 19.61 5.82
N VAL A 64 6.89 18.40 5.42
CA VAL A 64 5.97 17.56 6.19
C VAL A 64 6.72 16.89 7.36
N PRO A 65 6.21 16.98 8.61
CA PRO A 65 6.87 16.40 9.78
C PRO A 65 6.69 14.87 9.92
N LEU A 66 5.84 14.25 9.10
CA LEU A 66 5.64 12.79 9.06
C LEU A 66 6.68 12.14 8.14
N GLY A 67 7.19 10.99 8.53
CA GLY A 67 8.08 10.16 7.73
C GLY A 67 7.41 8.90 7.18
N PRO A 68 8.08 8.14 6.30
CA PRO A 68 7.58 6.84 5.81
C PRO A 68 7.22 5.87 6.94
N ARG A 69 7.98 5.92 8.02
CA ARG A 69 7.76 5.12 9.23
C ARG A 69 6.37 5.32 9.83
N ASP A 70 5.81 6.52 9.81
CA ASP A 70 4.50 6.79 10.41
C ASP A 70 3.39 6.03 9.66
N PHE A 71 3.41 6.09 8.32
CA PHE A 71 2.45 5.37 7.47
C PHE A 71 2.60 3.86 7.58
N ILE A 72 3.84 3.37 7.50
CA ILE A 72 4.13 1.93 7.50
C ILE A 72 3.79 1.32 8.88
N THR A 73 4.02 2.05 9.97
CA THR A 73 3.70 1.58 11.32
C THR A 73 2.20 1.38 11.53
N ALA A 74 1.33 2.16 10.87
CA ALA A 74 -0.12 1.97 10.95
C ALA A 74 -0.55 0.59 10.43
N CYS A 75 -0.11 0.24 9.22
CA CYS A 75 -0.38 -1.07 8.62
C CYS A 75 0.25 -2.19 9.46
N ARG A 76 1.50 -2.00 9.88
CA ARG A 76 2.25 -3.00 10.67
C ARG A 76 1.58 -3.31 12.00
N THR A 77 1.13 -2.28 12.73
CA THR A 77 0.44 -2.44 14.03
C THR A 77 -0.82 -3.31 13.90
N GLN A 78 -1.52 -3.19 12.78
CA GLN A 78 -2.71 -3.98 12.50
C GLN A 78 -2.41 -5.38 11.93
N GLY A 79 -1.15 -5.67 11.58
CA GLY A 79 -0.75 -6.89 10.90
C GLY A 79 -1.16 -6.92 9.43
N ILE A 80 -1.37 -5.75 8.82
CA ILE A 80 -1.78 -5.63 7.41
C ILE A 80 -0.51 -5.46 6.56
N PRO A 81 -0.24 -6.37 5.61
CA PRO A 81 0.84 -6.22 4.64
C PRO A 81 0.68 -4.93 3.83
N LEU A 82 1.79 -4.19 3.69
CA LEU A 82 1.86 -3.01 2.84
C LEU A 82 2.72 -3.32 1.61
N VAL A 83 2.10 -3.23 0.44
CA VAL A 83 2.73 -3.44 -0.87
C VAL A 83 3.01 -2.08 -1.49
N LEU A 84 4.30 -1.78 -1.74
CA LEU A 84 4.72 -0.58 -2.43
C LEU A 84 5.12 -0.89 -3.87
N ILE A 85 4.46 -0.22 -4.81
CA ILE A 85 4.72 -0.37 -6.24
C ILE A 85 5.97 0.44 -6.60
N VAL A 86 7.01 -0.25 -7.07
CA VAL A 86 8.31 0.31 -7.49
C VAL A 86 8.87 -0.54 -8.64
N PRO A 87 9.32 0.06 -9.76
CA PRO A 87 10.01 -0.68 -10.83
C PRO A 87 11.18 -1.50 -10.28
N ARG A 88 11.33 -2.73 -10.76
CA ARG A 88 12.30 -3.70 -10.24
C ARG A 88 13.73 -3.16 -10.18
N GLU A 89 14.14 -2.40 -11.19
CA GLU A 89 15.44 -1.75 -11.30
C GLU A 89 15.70 -0.68 -10.21
N ALA A 90 14.64 -0.15 -9.60
CA ALA A 90 14.70 0.89 -8.57
C ALA A 90 14.48 0.35 -7.15
N HIS A 91 14.39 -0.98 -6.97
CA HIS A 91 14.16 -1.57 -5.64
C HIS A 91 15.27 -1.27 -4.64
N GLU A 92 16.54 -1.26 -5.07
CA GLU A 92 17.66 -0.92 -4.17
C GLU A 92 17.56 0.53 -3.68
N THR A 93 17.36 1.47 -4.60
CA THR A 93 17.15 2.89 -4.25
C THR A 93 15.93 3.09 -3.35
N ALA A 94 14.83 2.38 -3.61
CA ALA A 94 13.66 2.44 -2.75
C ALA A 94 13.94 1.92 -1.34
N ARG A 95 14.72 0.84 -1.19
CA ARG A 95 15.14 0.34 0.13
C ARG A 95 16.02 1.36 0.86
N GLU A 96 16.96 1.99 0.17
CA GLU A 96 17.79 3.05 0.75
C GLU A 96 16.95 4.23 1.26
N LEU A 97 15.96 4.66 0.47
CA LEU A 97 15.04 5.75 0.85
C LEU A 97 14.14 5.39 2.03
N LEU A 98 13.70 4.13 2.10
CA LEU A 98 12.88 3.62 3.20
C LEU A 98 13.71 3.34 4.47
N GLY A 99 15.02 3.16 4.34
CA GLY A 99 15.91 2.91 5.47
C GLY A 99 15.48 1.69 6.29
N ASP A 100 15.30 1.89 7.60
CA ASP A 100 15.01 0.83 8.57
C ASP A 100 13.60 0.21 8.42
N VAL A 101 12.69 0.89 7.73
CA VAL A 101 11.33 0.40 7.49
C VAL A 101 11.15 -0.32 6.15
N ALA A 102 12.23 -0.43 5.36
CA ALA A 102 12.22 -1.15 4.08
C ALA A 102 11.80 -2.62 4.23
N GLU A 103 12.22 -3.28 5.31
CA GLU A 103 11.89 -4.68 5.60
C GLU A 103 10.44 -4.89 6.05
N TRP A 104 9.66 -3.82 6.27
CA TRP A 104 8.27 -3.90 6.71
C TRP A 104 7.27 -3.82 5.57
N VAL A 105 7.76 -3.65 4.34
CA VAL A 105 6.95 -3.50 3.13
C VAL A 105 7.40 -4.47 2.05
N ALA A 106 6.49 -4.85 1.17
CA ALA A 106 6.82 -5.59 -0.03
C ALA A 106 7.02 -4.62 -1.20
N LEU A 107 8.22 -4.57 -1.78
CA LEU A 107 8.47 -3.83 -3.02
C LEU A 107 8.13 -4.72 -4.22
N VAL A 108 7.24 -4.24 -5.08
CA VAL A 108 6.70 -5.03 -6.20
C VAL A 108 6.74 -4.22 -7.47
N ASP A 109 7.20 -4.85 -8.55
CA ASP A 109 7.19 -4.25 -9.89
C ASP A 109 5.75 -4.00 -10.36
N PRO A 110 5.44 -2.87 -11.03
CA PRO A 110 4.11 -2.61 -11.59
C PRO A 110 3.49 -3.77 -12.36
N GLY A 111 4.28 -4.53 -13.12
CA GLY A 111 3.80 -5.69 -13.89
C GLY A 111 3.32 -6.87 -13.03
N ASP A 112 3.84 -6.99 -11.80
CA ASP A 112 3.61 -8.14 -10.92
C ASP A 112 2.60 -7.85 -9.79
N VAL A 113 2.17 -6.58 -9.64
CA VAL A 113 1.31 -6.13 -8.52
C VAL A 113 0.03 -6.94 -8.40
N PHE A 114 -0.65 -7.18 -9.52
CA PHE A 114 -1.92 -7.92 -9.50
C PHE A 114 -1.74 -9.33 -8.94
N ASP A 115 -0.74 -10.06 -9.41
CA ASP A 115 -0.50 -11.45 -9.00
C ASP A 115 -0.08 -11.52 -7.53
N GLN A 116 0.71 -10.54 -7.06
CA GLN A 116 1.07 -10.42 -5.66
C GLN A 116 -0.17 -10.18 -4.76
N LEU A 117 -1.07 -9.28 -5.16
CA LEU A 117 -2.28 -8.99 -4.37
C LEU A 117 -3.26 -10.17 -4.38
N LEU A 118 -3.38 -10.86 -5.52
CA LEU A 118 -4.19 -12.07 -5.64
C LEU A 118 -3.67 -13.18 -4.73
N ALA A 119 -2.35 -13.34 -4.61
CA ALA A 119 -1.73 -14.32 -3.73
C ALA A 119 -1.97 -14.00 -2.24
N LEU A 120 -1.99 -12.73 -1.85
CA LEU A 120 -2.30 -12.31 -0.47
C LEU A 120 -3.78 -12.47 -0.12
N ALA A 121 -4.67 -12.38 -1.11
CA ALA A 121 -6.12 -12.42 -0.95
C ALA A 121 -6.74 -13.84 -0.92
N ARG A 122 -5.91 -14.89 -1.06
CA ARG A 122 -6.32 -16.31 -1.08
C ARG A 122 -5.85 -17.03 0.17
#